data_AF-A0AAD0V9E2-F1
#
_entry.id   AF-A0AAD0V9E2-F1
#
_cell.length_a   1.000
_cell.length_b   1.000
_cell.length_c   1.000
_cell.angle_alpha   90.00
_cell.angle_beta   90.00
_cell.angle_gamma   90.00
#
_symmetry.space_group_name_H-M   'P 1'
#
loop_
_entity.id
_entity.type
_entity.pdbx_description
1 polymer ?
#
loop_
_entity_poly.entity_id
_entity_poly.type
_entity_poly.pdbx_seq_one_letter_code
_entity_poly.pdbx_strand_id
1 'polypeptide(L)'
;MKTNANAARIAAFSSDPAQRKAGRLEIISRFLQRSKSRSHQDLVESLNKDNLFIHELEEKDLLNFLSLAASHIESHELKSWLDLKFSMALKDHSFDQAKVILDFSTQKTRFAIDEFYGSLSNEILDFLELNQEQIVFEPFVQINWDHNIAGVEGFVRLIKLIEPDAFRQFVKHGHAENREFNTIGLLTQEGHFDGAFDSELADILIGKYLVACLNDTDAADTHKLILDQFDPAKVLYLLATQASYSESRETINALKKARAWADSKPKA
;
A
#
# COMPACT_ATOMS: atom_id res chain seq x y z
N MET A 1 -32.98 13.62 -26.64
CA MET A 1 -31.80 13.12 -27.39
C MET A 1 -31.33 11.83 -26.75
N LYS A 2 -31.27 10.72 -27.49
CA LYS A 2 -30.66 9.48 -27.00
C LYS A 2 -29.14 9.64 -27.10
N THR A 3 -28.49 10.12 -26.06
CA THR A 3 -27.03 10.06 -25.99
C THR A 3 -26.62 8.59 -25.98
N ASN A 4 -25.71 8.25 -26.88
CA ASN A 4 -25.25 6.88 -27.08
C ASN A 4 -24.66 6.35 -25.77
N ALA A 5 -25.07 5.17 -25.30
CA ALA A 5 -24.59 4.62 -24.04
C ALA A 5 -23.04 4.54 -24.00
N ASN A 6 -22.46 4.25 -25.17
CA ASN A 6 -21.04 4.14 -25.41
C ASN A 6 -20.29 5.49 -25.39
N ALA A 7 -20.95 6.60 -25.74
CA ALA A 7 -20.30 7.91 -25.76
C ALA A 7 -19.92 8.38 -24.35
N ALA A 8 -20.83 8.22 -23.38
CA ALA A 8 -20.57 8.55 -21.98
C ALA A 8 -19.45 7.68 -21.37
N ARG A 9 -19.41 6.38 -21.74
CA ARG A 9 -18.37 5.45 -21.31
C ARG A 9 -17.00 5.86 -21.81
N ILE A 10 -16.89 6.26 -23.08
CA ILE A 10 -15.63 6.77 -23.65
C ILE A 10 -15.25 8.09 -22.98
N ALA A 11 -16.19 9.02 -22.87
CA ALA A 11 -15.95 10.33 -22.26
C ALA A 11 -15.46 10.20 -20.81
N ALA A 12 -15.96 9.25 -20.03
CA ALA A 12 -15.57 9.01 -18.63
C ALA A 12 -14.08 8.66 -18.41
N PHE A 13 -13.34 8.33 -19.47
CA PHE A 13 -11.89 8.10 -19.46
C PHE A 13 -11.12 9.12 -20.30
N SER A 14 -11.73 10.24 -20.66
CA SER A 14 -11.08 11.30 -21.43
C SER A 14 -9.93 11.94 -20.63
N SER A 15 -8.88 12.34 -21.34
CA SER A 15 -7.82 13.18 -20.77
C SER A 15 -8.28 14.61 -20.51
N ASP A 16 -9.34 15.07 -21.19
CA ASP A 16 -10.00 16.35 -20.93
C ASP A 16 -10.87 16.25 -19.65
N PRO A 17 -10.55 16.98 -18.58
CA PRO A 17 -11.29 16.92 -17.31
C PRO A 17 -12.77 17.26 -17.43
N ALA A 18 -13.14 18.21 -18.29
CA ALA A 18 -14.53 18.64 -18.43
C ALA A 18 -15.37 17.55 -19.10
N GLN A 19 -14.84 16.94 -20.16
CA GLN A 19 -15.48 15.80 -20.82
C GLN A 19 -15.54 14.57 -19.91
N ARG A 20 -14.47 14.34 -19.15
CA ARG A 20 -14.38 13.25 -18.18
C ARG A 20 -15.46 13.36 -17.11
N LYS A 21 -15.56 14.51 -16.43
CA LYS A 21 -16.60 14.78 -15.43
C LYS A 21 -17.99 14.62 -16.02
N ALA A 22 -18.26 15.21 -17.20
CA ALA A 22 -19.57 15.08 -17.86
C ALA A 22 -19.95 13.62 -18.17
N GLY A 23 -19.01 12.83 -18.71
CA GLY A 23 -19.23 11.41 -19.01
C GLY A 23 -19.51 10.58 -17.75
N ARG A 24 -18.74 10.81 -16.68
CA ARG A 24 -18.89 10.14 -15.38
C ARG A 24 -20.24 10.46 -14.72
N LEU A 25 -20.62 11.75 -14.69
CA LEU A 25 -21.92 12.17 -14.18
C LEU A 25 -23.09 11.60 -15.01
N GLU A 26 -22.95 11.49 -16.33
CA GLU A 26 -23.97 10.87 -17.17
C GLU A 26 -24.14 9.38 -16.86
N ILE A 27 -23.05 8.65 -16.59
CA ILE A 27 -23.12 7.23 -16.16
C ILE A 27 -23.91 7.11 -14.85
N ILE A 28 -23.60 7.96 -13.86
CA ILE A 28 -24.30 7.96 -12.56
C ILE A 28 -25.78 8.29 -12.73
N SER A 29 -26.10 9.33 -13.51
CA SER A 29 -27.48 9.72 -13.79
C SER A 29 -28.29 8.59 -14.43
N ARG A 30 -27.70 7.88 -15.40
CA ARG A 30 -28.35 6.70 -16.02
C ARG A 30 -28.53 5.56 -15.03
N PHE A 31 -27.57 5.31 -14.15
CA PHE A 31 -27.70 4.34 -13.07
C PHE A 31 -28.89 4.71 -12.16
N LEU A 32 -28.97 5.96 -11.69
CA LEU A 32 -30.06 6.46 -10.84
C LEU A 32 -31.43 6.47 -11.52
N GLN A 33 -31.49 6.62 -12.85
CA GLN A 33 -32.74 6.47 -13.59
C GLN A 33 -33.19 5.02 -13.65
N ARG A 34 -32.26 4.09 -13.86
CA ARG A 34 -32.54 2.64 -13.95
C ARG A 34 -32.88 2.03 -12.59
N SER A 35 -32.27 2.53 -11.52
CA SER A 35 -32.53 2.04 -10.15
C SER A 35 -33.99 2.20 -9.74
N LYS A 36 -34.70 3.18 -10.29
CA LYS A 36 -36.14 3.41 -10.01
C LYS A 36 -37.08 2.33 -10.56
N SER A 37 -36.63 1.53 -11.51
CA SER A 37 -37.49 0.58 -12.25
C SER A 37 -36.97 -0.86 -12.26
N ARG A 38 -35.86 -1.14 -11.58
CA ARG A 38 -35.21 -2.46 -11.56
C ARG A 38 -35.48 -3.22 -10.27
N SER A 39 -35.33 -4.55 -10.34
CA SER A 39 -35.34 -5.38 -9.14
C SER A 39 -34.14 -5.06 -8.25
N HIS A 40 -34.27 -5.34 -6.96
CA HIS A 40 -33.19 -5.14 -5.98
C HIS A 40 -31.89 -5.86 -6.39
N GLN A 41 -32.01 -7.10 -6.88
CA GLN A 41 -30.88 -7.92 -7.29
C GLN A 41 -30.11 -7.33 -8.49
N ASP A 42 -30.82 -6.80 -9.49
CA ASP A 42 -30.19 -6.14 -10.65
C ASP A 42 -29.45 -4.85 -10.25
N LEU A 43 -29.90 -4.18 -9.20
CA LEU A 43 -29.33 -2.93 -8.69
C LEU A 43 -28.02 -3.20 -7.96
N VAL A 44 -27.97 -4.23 -7.10
CA VAL A 44 -26.74 -4.69 -6.44
C VAL A 44 -25.70 -5.13 -7.48
N GLU A 45 -26.12 -5.91 -8.48
CA GLU A 45 -25.22 -6.31 -9.57
C GLU A 45 -24.66 -5.10 -10.33
N SER A 46 -25.49 -4.07 -10.56
CA SER A 46 -25.05 -2.84 -11.23
C SER A 46 -24.10 -2.00 -10.35
N LEU A 47 -24.34 -1.90 -9.04
CA LEU A 47 -23.43 -1.19 -8.11
C LEU A 47 -22.03 -1.81 -8.08
N ASN A 48 -21.96 -3.13 -8.23
CA ASN A 48 -20.70 -3.89 -8.19
C ASN A 48 -19.99 -3.94 -9.56
N LYS A 49 -20.74 -3.99 -10.68
CA LYS A 49 -20.15 -4.12 -12.02
C LYS A 49 -19.91 -2.80 -12.74
N ASP A 50 -20.69 -1.77 -12.45
CA ASP A 50 -20.54 -0.49 -13.11
C ASP A 50 -19.39 0.32 -12.48
N ASN A 51 -18.54 0.90 -13.32
CA ASN A 51 -17.53 1.87 -12.88
C ASN A 51 -18.21 3.21 -12.56
N LEU A 52 -18.87 3.26 -11.40
CA LEU A 52 -19.51 4.44 -10.86
C LEU A 52 -18.46 5.31 -10.17
N PHE A 53 -18.13 6.44 -10.79
CA PHE A 53 -17.18 7.45 -10.29
C PHE A 53 -17.89 8.43 -9.35
N ILE A 54 -18.40 7.91 -8.23
CA ILE A 54 -19.29 8.65 -7.33
C ILE A 54 -18.63 9.90 -6.74
N HIS A 55 -17.30 9.96 -6.70
CA HIS A 55 -16.51 11.11 -6.26
C HIS A 55 -16.58 12.33 -7.20
N GLU A 56 -17.28 12.23 -8.34
CA GLU A 56 -17.63 13.40 -9.16
C GLU A 56 -18.88 14.13 -8.66
N LEU A 57 -19.63 13.53 -7.73
CA LEU A 57 -20.80 14.12 -7.10
C LEU A 57 -20.40 15.13 -6.04
N GLU A 58 -21.16 16.21 -5.95
CA GLU A 58 -21.08 17.14 -4.83
C GLU A 58 -21.51 16.45 -3.53
N GLU A 59 -21.00 16.91 -2.39
CA GLU A 59 -21.13 16.25 -1.07
C GLU A 59 -22.56 15.76 -0.76
N LYS A 60 -23.57 16.61 -0.93
CA LYS A 60 -24.97 16.26 -0.65
C LYS A 60 -25.45 15.08 -1.52
N ASP A 61 -25.12 15.12 -2.81
CA ASP A 61 -25.56 14.09 -3.76
C ASP A 61 -24.76 12.79 -3.57
N LEU A 62 -23.48 12.92 -3.19
CA LEU A 62 -22.64 11.80 -2.78
C LEU A 62 -23.22 11.09 -1.54
N LEU A 63 -23.57 11.82 -0.48
CA LEU A 63 -24.20 11.24 0.71
C LEU A 63 -25.52 10.54 0.41
N ASN A 64 -26.34 11.13 -0.47
CA ASN A 64 -27.58 10.48 -0.93
C ASN A 64 -27.28 9.19 -1.69
N PHE A 65 -26.25 9.18 -2.54
CA PHE A 65 -25.83 8.00 -3.28
C PHE A 65 -25.29 6.91 -2.35
N LEU A 66 -24.44 7.27 -1.40
CA LEU A 66 -23.87 6.36 -0.41
C LEU A 66 -24.98 5.74 0.46
N SER A 67 -25.95 6.54 0.88
CA SER A 67 -27.13 6.04 1.63
C SER A 67 -27.96 5.06 0.80
N LEU A 68 -28.14 5.33 -0.50
CA LEU A 68 -28.81 4.40 -1.42
C LEU A 68 -28.03 3.09 -1.55
N ALA A 69 -26.70 3.16 -1.74
CA ALA A 69 -25.87 1.96 -1.84
C ALA A 69 -25.92 1.13 -0.54
N ALA A 70 -25.82 1.80 0.62
CA ALA A 70 -25.86 1.15 1.92
C ALA A 70 -27.21 0.46 2.23
N SER A 71 -28.32 0.92 1.65
CA SER A 71 -29.61 0.26 1.80
C SER A 71 -29.80 -0.95 0.89
N HIS A 72 -28.85 -1.23 -0.01
CA HIS A 72 -28.96 -2.30 -1.01
C HIS A 72 -27.82 -3.32 -0.93
N ILE A 73 -26.63 -2.90 -0.55
CA ILE A 73 -25.46 -3.77 -0.43
C ILE A 73 -25.41 -4.32 1.00
N GLU A 74 -25.11 -5.62 1.15
CA GLU A 74 -24.91 -6.21 2.46
C GLU A 74 -23.72 -5.55 3.18
N SER A 75 -23.76 -5.47 4.51
CA SER A 75 -22.77 -4.69 5.29
C SER A 75 -21.32 -5.08 5.02
N HIS A 76 -21.05 -6.35 4.76
CA HIS A 76 -19.70 -6.85 4.51
C HIS A 76 -19.21 -6.51 3.08
N GLU A 77 -20.09 -6.55 2.08
CA GLU A 77 -19.80 -6.12 0.71
C GLU A 77 -19.69 -4.60 0.61
N LEU A 78 -20.50 -3.88 1.38
CA LEU A 78 -20.52 -2.41 1.41
C LEU A 78 -19.15 -1.87 1.83
N LYS A 79 -18.50 -2.49 2.82
CA LYS A 79 -17.16 -2.10 3.25
C LYS A 79 -16.16 -2.19 2.09
N SER A 80 -16.07 -3.34 1.44
CA SER A 80 -15.16 -3.54 0.30
C SER A 80 -15.48 -2.59 -0.86
N TRP A 81 -16.77 -2.29 -1.06
CA TRP A 81 -17.19 -1.32 -2.06
C TRP A 81 -16.76 0.11 -1.70
N LEU A 82 -16.89 0.53 -0.44
CA LEU A 82 -16.43 1.83 0.05
C LEU A 82 -14.90 1.96 -0.02
N ASP A 83 -14.15 0.91 0.35
CA ASP A 83 -12.69 0.84 0.20
C ASP A 83 -12.30 1.13 -1.27
N LEU A 84 -12.97 0.48 -2.23
CA LEU A 84 -12.74 0.72 -3.66
C LEU A 84 -13.06 2.16 -4.08
N LYS A 85 -14.20 2.71 -3.63
CA LYS A 85 -14.61 4.09 -4.00
C LYS A 85 -13.69 5.14 -3.38
N PHE A 86 -13.21 4.91 -2.18
CA PHE A 86 -12.19 5.71 -1.53
C PHE A 86 -10.89 5.70 -2.35
N SER A 87 -10.38 4.52 -2.71
CA SER A 87 -9.18 4.40 -3.57
C SER A 87 -9.34 5.13 -4.91
N MET A 88 -10.51 5.03 -5.54
CA MET A 88 -10.81 5.74 -6.80
C MET A 88 -10.79 7.27 -6.61
N ALA A 89 -11.38 7.77 -5.52
CA ALA A 89 -11.40 9.21 -5.22
C ALA A 89 -10.00 9.77 -4.99
N LEU A 90 -9.14 9.04 -4.25
CA LEU A 90 -7.75 9.43 -4.02
C LEU A 90 -6.93 9.49 -5.31
N LYS A 91 -7.05 8.49 -6.19
CA LYS A 91 -6.34 8.46 -7.49
C LYS A 91 -6.70 9.66 -8.37
N ASP A 92 -7.96 10.06 -8.33
CA ASP A 92 -8.45 11.24 -9.06
C ASP A 92 -8.27 12.55 -8.27
N HIS A 93 -7.54 12.54 -7.15
CA HIS A 93 -7.25 13.70 -6.30
C HIS A 93 -8.53 14.45 -5.85
N SER A 94 -9.64 13.71 -5.72
CA SER A 94 -10.93 14.23 -5.24
C SER A 94 -11.01 14.11 -3.73
N PHE A 95 -10.11 14.82 -3.03
CA PHE A 95 -9.88 14.66 -1.59
C PHE A 95 -11.11 15.00 -0.73
N ASP A 96 -11.88 16.02 -1.12
CA ASP A 96 -13.12 16.37 -0.41
C ASP A 96 -14.12 15.21 -0.45
N GLN A 97 -14.29 14.58 -1.62
CA GLN A 97 -15.18 13.42 -1.77
C GLN A 97 -14.60 12.16 -1.12
N ALA A 98 -13.27 11.98 -1.16
CA ALA A 98 -12.62 10.90 -0.42
C ALA A 98 -12.88 11.03 1.08
N LYS A 99 -12.86 12.25 1.62
CA LYS A 99 -13.19 12.55 3.01
C LYS A 99 -14.65 12.23 3.34
N VAL A 100 -15.59 12.60 2.47
CA VAL A 100 -17.02 12.26 2.64
C VAL A 100 -17.23 10.75 2.65
N ILE A 101 -16.56 10.00 1.76
CA ILE A 101 -16.63 8.53 1.73
C ILE A 101 -16.07 7.93 3.03
N LEU A 102 -14.94 8.45 3.50
CA LEU A 102 -14.29 8.02 4.73
C LEU A 102 -15.20 8.26 5.94
N ASP A 103 -15.75 9.46 6.09
CA ASP A 103 -16.63 9.83 7.21
C ASP A 103 -17.99 9.10 7.17
N PHE A 104 -18.45 8.71 5.98
CA PHE A 104 -19.61 7.85 5.83
C PHE A 104 -19.33 6.41 6.29
N SER A 105 -18.08 5.95 6.16
CA SER A 105 -17.69 4.62 6.61
C SER A 105 -17.77 4.53 8.13
N THR A 106 -18.63 3.63 8.63
CA THR A 106 -18.74 3.36 10.07
C THR A 106 -17.59 2.51 10.62
N GLN A 107 -16.70 2.05 9.73
CA GLN A 107 -15.52 1.25 10.05
C GLN A 107 -14.29 1.88 9.42
N LYS A 108 -13.10 1.56 9.93
CA LYS A 108 -11.87 2.00 9.28
C LYS A 108 -11.81 1.47 7.84
N THR A 109 -11.49 2.38 6.93
CA THR A 109 -11.34 2.12 5.49
C THR A 109 -9.96 1.56 5.22
N ARG A 110 -9.88 0.58 4.33
CA ARG A 110 -8.61 -0.05 4.01
C ARG A 110 -7.86 0.70 2.93
N PHE A 111 -6.55 0.81 3.09
CA PHE A 111 -5.65 1.36 2.09
C PHE A 111 -4.58 0.33 1.72
N ALA A 112 -4.66 -0.16 0.48
CA ALA A 112 -3.70 -1.07 -0.12
C ALA A 112 -2.83 -0.31 -1.11
N ILE A 113 -1.55 -0.15 -0.80
CA ILE A 113 -0.66 0.73 -1.55
C ILE A 113 -0.37 0.23 -2.98
N ASP A 114 -0.43 -1.08 -3.22
CA ASP A 114 -0.21 -1.68 -4.54
C ASP A 114 -1.23 -1.18 -5.57
N GLU A 115 -2.39 -0.72 -5.12
CA GLU A 115 -3.39 -0.12 -5.99
C GLU A 115 -2.94 1.23 -6.56
N PHE A 116 -1.93 1.88 -5.99
CA PHE A 116 -1.50 3.25 -6.30
C PHE A 116 -0.21 3.33 -7.13
N TYR A 117 0.24 2.22 -7.73
CA TYR A 117 1.42 2.20 -8.59
C TYR A 117 1.42 3.35 -9.62
N GLY A 118 2.46 4.19 -9.58
CA GLY A 118 2.64 5.30 -10.52
C GLY A 118 1.76 6.53 -10.27
N SER A 119 0.98 6.52 -9.17
CA SER A 119 -0.01 7.57 -8.86
C SER A 119 0.16 8.18 -7.48
N LEU A 120 1.07 7.65 -6.65
CA LEU A 120 1.27 8.17 -5.30
C LEU A 120 2.00 9.51 -5.35
N SER A 121 1.32 10.54 -4.86
CA SER A 121 1.77 11.93 -4.79
C SER A 121 1.89 12.42 -3.34
N ASN A 122 2.54 13.56 -3.11
CA ASN A 122 2.66 14.13 -1.77
C ASN A 122 1.29 14.55 -1.22
N GLU A 123 0.38 15.01 -2.08
CA GLU A 123 -0.97 15.39 -1.73
C GLU A 123 -1.80 14.20 -1.23
N ILE A 124 -1.63 13.03 -1.85
CA ILE A 124 -2.24 11.79 -1.34
C ILE A 124 -1.69 11.45 0.04
N LEU A 125 -0.37 11.55 0.24
CA LEU A 125 0.26 11.26 1.53
C LEU A 125 -0.21 12.20 2.63
N ASP A 126 -0.28 13.51 2.35
CA ASP A 126 -0.77 14.51 3.29
C ASP A 126 -2.22 14.20 3.71
N PHE A 127 -3.06 13.78 2.76
CA PHE A 127 -4.42 13.34 3.06
C PHE A 127 -4.46 12.09 3.96
N LEU A 128 -3.64 11.08 3.66
CA LEU A 128 -3.58 9.83 4.41
C LEU A 128 -3.11 10.06 5.85
N GLU A 129 -2.09 10.90 6.06
CA GLU A 129 -1.59 11.26 7.38
C GLU A 129 -2.64 12.03 8.20
N LEU A 130 -3.33 13.00 7.59
CA LEU A 130 -4.38 13.78 8.26
C LEU A 130 -5.55 12.90 8.72
N ASN A 131 -5.80 11.78 8.03
CA ASN A 131 -6.94 10.91 8.25
C ASN A 131 -6.57 9.52 8.79
N GLN A 132 -5.33 9.33 9.28
CA GLN A 132 -4.78 8.03 9.65
C GLN A 132 -5.66 7.23 10.65
N GLU A 133 -6.34 7.91 11.57
CA GLU A 133 -7.19 7.25 12.59
C GLU A 133 -8.36 6.47 12.00
N GLN A 134 -8.80 6.84 10.80
CA GLN A 134 -9.92 6.21 10.09
C GLN A 134 -9.46 5.20 9.04
N ILE A 135 -8.15 5.01 8.87
CA ILE A 135 -7.56 4.20 7.79
C ILE A 135 -6.81 3.02 8.40
N VAL A 136 -6.95 1.85 7.79
CA VAL A 136 -6.11 0.68 8.04
C VAL A 136 -5.18 0.52 6.84
N PHE A 137 -3.89 0.76 7.08
CA PHE A 137 -2.84 0.60 6.08
C PHE A 137 -2.44 -0.87 5.99
N GLU A 138 -2.58 -1.50 4.82
CA GLU A 138 -2.10 -2.85 4.62
C GLU A 138 -0.56 -2.87 4.62
N PRO A 139 0.08 -3.78 5.37
CA PRO A 139 1.53 -3.98 5.33
C PRO A 139 2.06 -4.25 3.92
N PHE A 140 3.21 -3.65 3.59
CA PHE A 140 3.88 -3.85 2.31
C PHE A 140 5.41 -3.65 2.44
N VAL A 141 6.19 -4.23 1.53
CA VAL A 141 7.68 -4.16 1.57
C VAL A 141 8.31 -3.63 0.29
N GLN A 142 7.57 -3.62 -0.82
CA GLN A 142 8.12 -3.20 -2.11
C GLN A 142 7.09 -2.50 -2.97
N ILE A 143 7.54 -1.40 -3.58
CA ILE A 143 6.88 -0.68 -4.68
C ILE A 143 7.99 -0.14 -5.57
N ASN A 144 7.73 0.00 -6.87
CA ASN A 144 8.65 0.69 -7.76
C ASN A 144 8.56 2.20 -7.53
N TRP A 145 9.40 2.70 -6.61
CA TRP A 145 9.38 4.09 -6.14
C TRP A 145 9.83 5.10 -7.19
N ASP A 146 10.63 4.67 -8.16
CA ASP A 146 11.02 5.45 -9.34
C ASP A 146 9.83 5.86 -10.22
N HIS A 147 8.70 5.14 -10.15
CA HIS A 147 7.47 5.48 -10.88
C HIS A 147 6.52 6.38 -10.07
N ASN A 148 6.74 6.56 -8.77
CA ASN A 148 5.87 7.35 -7.91
C ASN A 148 6.46 8.73 -7.64
N ILE A 149 5.62 9.76 -7.73
CA ILE A 149 6.02 11.17 -7.58
C ILE A 149 6.58 11.43 -6.17
N ALA A 150 6.04 10.75 -5.16
CA ALA A 150 6.45 10.93 -3.77
C ALA A 150 7.84 10.35 -3.43
N GLY A 151 8.45 9.55 -4.32
CA GLY A 151 9.82 9.03 -4.14
C GLY A 151 10.02 8.20 -2.87
N VAL A 152 11.28 8.10 -2.43
CA VAL A 152 11.67 7.32 -1.23
C VAL A 152 11.16 7.97 0.05
N GLU A 153 11.03 9.29 0.08
CA GLU A 153 10.42 10.02 1.19
C GLU A 153 8.98 9.58 1.42
N GLY A 154 8.21 9.41 0.34
CA GLY A 154 6.86 8.89 0.39
C GLY A 154 6.78 7.45 0.91
N PHE A 155 7.76 6.61 0.56
CA PHE A 155 7.86 5.26 1.12
C PHE A 155 7.99 5.28 2.64
N VAL A 156 8.92 6.10 3.15
CA VAL A 156 9.18 6.21 4.58
C VAL A 156 7.93 6.71 5.32
N ARG A 157 7.24 7.70 4.77
CA ARG A 157 5.98 8.22 5.34
C ARG A 157 4.92 7.12 5.44
N LEU A 158 4.69 6.38 4.36
CA LEU A 158 3.68 5.31 4.36
C LEU A 158 4.00 4.17 5.33
N ILE A 159 5.25 3.74 5.39
CA ILE A 159 5.66 2.68 6.33
C ILE A 159 5.38 3.11 7.78
N LYS A 160 5.58 4.40 8.12
CA LYS A 160 5.28 4.95 9.45
C LYS A 160 3.79 5.01 9.79
N LEU A 161 2.91 4.92 8.80
CA LEU A 161 1.46 4.86 8.99
C LEU A 161 0.95 3.44 9.27
N ILE A 162 1.75 2.42 9.01
CA ILE A 162 1.37 1.03 9.25
C ILE A 162 1.51 0.74 10.75
N GLU A 163 0.48 0.12 11.33
CA GLU A 163 0.52 -0.31 12.73
C GLU A 163 1.70 -1.27 12.95
N PRO A 164 2.63 -1.00 13.90
CA PRO A 164 3.86 -1.78 14.05
C PRO A 164 3.63 -3.28 14.27
N ASP A 165 2.56 -3.66 14.97
CA ASP A 165 2.22 -5.06 15.22
C ASP A 165 1.69 -5.77 13.96
N ALA A 166 0.88 -5.07 13.15
CA ALA A 166 0.44 -5.58 11.85
C ALA A 166 1.65 -5.76 10.93
N PHE A 167 2.57 -4.80 10.92
CA PHE A 167 3.80 -4.89 10.15
C PHE A 167 4.68 -6.05 10.63
N ARG A 168 4.88 -6.22 11.94
CA ARG A 168 5.64 -7.34 12.52
C ARG A 168 5.07 -8.70 12.10
N GLN A 169 3.76 -8.87 12.17
CA GLN A 169 3.11 -10.10 11.73
C GLN A 169 3.34 -10.35 10.24
N PHE A 170 3.23 -9.31 9.41
CA PHE A 170 3.53 -9.40 7.99
C PHE A 170 4.99 -9.79 7.71
N VAL A 171 5.97 -9.22 8.42
CA VAL A 171 7.38 -9.56 8.24
C VAL A 171 7.71 -11.00 8.69
N LYS A 172 7.11 -11.47 9.80
CA LYS A 172 7.38 -12.79 10.38
C LYS A 172 6.65 -13.93 9.68
N HIS A 173 5.44 -13.68 9.17
CA HIS A 173 4.56 -14.72 8.62
C HIS A 173 4.19 -14.52 7.16
N GLY A 174 4.55 -13.37 6.57
CA GLY A 174 4.34 -13.11 5.15
C GLY A 174 5.17 -14.02 4.26
N HIS A 175 4.72 -14.16 3.01
CA HIS A 175 5.39 -14.95 1.99
C HIS A 175 6.49 -14.18 1.25
N ALA A 176 6.84 -12.98 1.73
CA ALA A 176 7.80 -12.12 1.06
C ALA A 176 9.22 -12.71 1.15
N GLU A 177 9.91 -12.75 0.02
CA GLU A 177 11.29 -13.20 -0.09
C GLU A 177 12.25 -12.17 0.51
N ASN A 178 13.42 -12.58 1.00
CA ASN A 178 14.35 -11.67 1.68
C ASN A 178 14.75 -10.47 0.82
N ARG A 179 14.86 -10.64 -0.51
CA ARG A 179 15.17 -9.56 -1.47
C ARG A 179 14.14 -8.43 -1.48
N GLU A 180 12.87 -8.73 -1.17
CA GLU A 180 11.79 -7.73 -1.16
C GLU A 180 11.94 -6.78 0.04
N PHE A 181 12.73 -7.17 1.05
CA PHE A 181 13.04 -6.35 2.21
C PHE A 181 14.28 -5.46 2.02
N ASN A 182 14.91 -5.46 0.84
CA ASN A 182 16.17 -4.74 0.63
C ASN A 182 16.06 -3.25 0.97
N THR A 183 15.09 -2.56 0.37
CA THR A 183 14.91 -1.12 0.54
C THR A 183 14.55 -0.77 1.99
N ILE A 184 13.60 -1.50 2.58
CA ILE A 184 13.15 -1.20 3.95
C ILE A 184 14.22 -1.51 4.98
N GLY A 185 14.99 -2.59 4.82
CA GLY A 185 16.06 -2.94 5.75
C GLY A 185 17.23 -1.97 5.67
N LEU A 186 17.60 -1.49 4.48
CA LEU A 186 18.58 -0.42 4.32
C LEU A 186 18.12 0.88 5.01
N LEU A 187 16.88 1.31 4.76
CA LEU A 187 16.35 2.52 5.39
C LEU A 187 16.22 2.39 6.92
N THR A 188 16.00 1.16 7.42
CA THR A 188 16.01 0.86 8.85
C THR A 188 17.42 0.99 9.43
N GLN A 189 18.44 0.48 8.74
CA GLN A 189 19.85 0.64 9.15
C GLN A 189 20.25 2.12 9.22
N GLU A 190 19.82 2.92 8.25
CA GLU A 190 20.13 4.36 8.14
C GLU A 190 19.30 5.22 9.11
N GLY A 191 18.43 4.63 9.95
CA GLY A 191 17.69 5.34 10.99
C GLY A 191 16.43 6.06 10.52
N HIS A 192 15.94 5.81 9.30
CA HIS A 192 14.74 6.49 8.78
C HIS A 192 13.46 6.13 9.54
N PHE A 193 13.47 5.01 10.27
CA PHE A 193 12.33 4.50 11.06
C PHE A 193 12.56 4.57 12.58
N ASP A 194 13.50 5.39 13.04
CA ASP A 194 13.74 5.59 14.47
C ASP A 194 12.47 6.04 15.19
N GLY A 195 12.11 5.32 16.24
CA GLY A 195 10.89 5.53 17.02
C GLY A 195 9.60 4.99 16.41
N ALA A 196 9.61 4.53 15.15
CA ALA A 196 8.46 3.89 14.51
C ALA A 196 8.47 2.37 14.73
N PHE A 197 9.65 1.75 14.76
CA PHE A 197 9.82 0.33 15.04
C PHE A 197 10.47 0.11 16.40
N ASP A 198 10.09 -0.99 17.06
CA ASP A 198 10.88 -1.47 18.19
C ASP A 198 12.18 -2.13 17.70
N SER A 199 13.10 -2.35 18.65
CA SER A 199 14.42 -2.91 18.33
C SER A 199 14.34 -4.29 17.69
N GLU A 200 13.33 -5.09 18.07
CA GLU A 200 13.16 -6.43 17.53
C GLU A 200 12.77 -6.40 16.05
N LEU A 201 11.75 -5.61 15.69
CA LEU A 201 11.30 -5.46 14.32
C LEU A 201 12.40 -4.83 13.45
N ALA A 202 13.10 -3.82 13.96
CA ALA A 202 14.24 -3.21 13.27
C ALA A 202 15.34 -4.24 12.97
N ASP A 203 15.71 -5.05 13.96
CA ASP A 203 16.71 -6.10 13.81
C ASP A 203 16.29 -7.18 12.81
N ILE A 204 14.99 -7.50 12.74
CA ILE A 204 14.47 -8.41 11.72
C ILE A 204 14.61 -7.79 10.32
N LEU A 205 14.23 -6.53 10.13
CA LEU A 205 14.32 -5.88 8.82
C LEU A 205 15.78 -5.77 8.33
N ILE A 206 16.68 -5.31 9.21
CA ILE A 206 18.12 -5.22 8.91
C ILE A 206 18.70 -6.61 8.63
N GLY A 207 18.31 -7.62 9.39
CA GLY A 207 18.75 -9.00 9.18
C GLY A 207 18.32 -9.55 7.81
N LYS A 208 17.07 -9.30 7.38
CA LYS A 208 16.58 -9.72 6.06
C LYS A 208 17.36 -9.04 4.93
N TYR A 209 17.59 -7.74 5.04
CA TYR A 209 18.44 -6.98 4.12
C TYR A 209 19.87 -7.54 4.04
N LEU A 210 20.49 -7.82 5.19
CA LEU A 210 21.84 -8.36 5.24
C LEU A 210 21.92 -9.74 4.56
N VAL A 211 20.93 -10.61 4.77
CA VAL A 211 20.86 -11.92 4.09
C VAL A 211 20.76 -11.74 2.58
N ALA A 212 19.91 -10.83 2.10
CA ALA A 212 19.75 -10.57 0.68
C ALA A 212 21.04 -10.02 0.05
N CYS A 213 21.64 -8.97 0.61
CA CYS A 213 22.87 -8.38 0.08
C CYS A 213 24.06 -9.36 0.03
N LEU A 214 24.20 -10.23 1.03
CA LEU A 214 25.25 -11.25 1.02
C LEU A 214 25.01 -12.32 -0.05
N ASN A 215 23.75 -12.62 -0.39
CA ASN A 215 23.40 -13.61 -1.39
C ASN A 215 23.39 -13.05 -2.83
N ASP A 216 23.27 -11.74 -3.03
CA ASP A 216 23.28 -11.09 -4.34
C ASP A 216 24.66 -11.10 -5.04
N THR A 217 25.72 -11.47 -4.31
CA THR A 217 27.09 -11.54 -4.83
C THR A 217 27.88 -12.66 -4.17
N ASP A 218 28.87 -13.20 -4.90
CA ASP A 218 29.85 -14.15 -4.36
C ASP A 218 31.26 -13.54 -4.21
N ALA A 219 31.41 -12.25 -4.52
CA ALA A 219 32.69 -11.55 -4.40
C ALA A 219 33.02 -11.22 -2.93
N ALA A 220 34.12 -11.79 -2.43
CA ALA A 220 34.56 -11.61 -1.03
C ALA A 220 34.79 -10.13 -0.65
N ASP A 221 35.30 -9.31 -1.58
CA ASP A 221 35.49 -7.88 -1.34
C ASP A 221 34.16 -7.15 -1.13
N THR A 222 33.09 -7.57 -1.82
CA THR A 222 31.75 -7.00 -1.63
C THR A 222 31.15 -7.45 -0.31
N HIS A 223 31.33 -8.71 0.09
CA HIS A 223 30.91 -9.17 1.43
C HIS A 223 31.59 -8.36 2.53
N LYS A 224 32.89 -8.10 2.38
CA LYS A 224 33.64 -7.27 3.31
C LYS A 224 33.08 -5.84 3.39
N LEU A 225 32.81 -5.21 2.24
CA LEU A 225 32.21 -3.87 2.18
C LEU A 225 30.84 -3.78 2.86
N ILE A 226 30.03 -4.84 2.77
CA ILE A 226 28.73 -4.92 3.44
C ILE A 226 28.92 -5.11 4.96
N LEU A 227 29.73 -6.09 5.35
CA LEU A 227 29.84 -6.50 6.75
C LEU A 227 30.65 -5.52 7.61
N ASP A 228 31.61 -4.80 7.05
CA ASP A 228 32.41 -3.80 7.78
C ASP A 228 31.59 -2.54 8.14
N GLN A 229 30.35 -2.40 7.67
CA GLN A 229 29.41 -1.36 8.12
C GLN A 229 28.84 -1.63 9.51
N PHE A 230 29.01 -2.85 10.03
CA PHE A 230 28.41 -3.31 11.27
C PHE A 230 29.48 -3.74 12.28
N ASP A 231 29.15 -3.64 13.58
CA ASP A 231 29.90 -4.34 14.61
C ASP A 231 29.82 -5.87 14.37
N PRO A 232 30.95 -6.62 14.43
CA PRO A 232 30.93 -8.06 14.19
C PRO A 232 29.97 -8.85 15.09
N ALA A 233 29.81 -8.47 16.35
CA ALA A 233 28.84 -9.10 17.24
C ALA A 233 27.40 -8.81 16.80
N LYS A 234 27.15 -7.60 16.30
CA LYS A 234 25.83 -7.22 15.75
C LYS A 234 25.49 -8.00 14.48
N VAL A 235 26.45 -8.23 13.58
CA VAL A 235 26.25 -9.07 12.38
C VAL A 235 25.76 -10.47 12.78
N LEU A 236 26.46 -11.13 13.70
CA LEU A 236 26.10 -12.48 14.15
C LEU A 236 24.73 -12.50 14.81
N TYR A 237 24.43 -11.49 15.64
CA TYR A 237 23.13 -11.33 16.28
C TYR A 237 21.99 -11.17 15.26
N LEU A 238 22.16 -10.32 14.24
CA LEU A 238 21.16 -10.08 13.20
C LEU A 238 20.87 -11.35 12.38
N LEU A 239 21.92 -12.07 11.98
CA LEU A 239 21.77 -13.33 11.23
C LEU A 239 21.16 -14.45 12.10
N ALA A 240 21.53 -14.53 13.38
CA ALA A 240 20.92 -15.48 14.32
C ALA A 240 19.43 -15.19 14.55
N THR A 241 19.08 -13.90 14.66
CA THR A 241 17.68 -13.46 14.75
C THR A 241 16.90 -13.92 13.51
N GLN A 242 17.44 -13.73 12.29
CA GLN A 242 16.79 -14.22 11.07
C GLN A 242 16.62 -15.74 11.03
N ALA A 243 17.64 -16.47 11.46
CA ALA A 243 17.60 -17.94 11.49
C ALA A 243 16.48 -18.47 12.41
N SER A 244 16.12 -17.72 13.46
CA SER A 244 15.01 -18.09 14.36
C SER A 244 13.62 -17.98 13.73
N TYR A 245 13.49 -17.19 12.65
CA TYR A 245 12.22 -16.97 11.95
C TYR A 245 12.12 -17.75 10.64
N SER A 246 13.26 -18.08 10.01
CA SER A 246 13.29 -18.90 8.81
C SER A 246 14.58 -19.72 8.72
N GLU A 247 14.44 -21.05 8.69
CA GLU A 247 15.53 -21.97 8.33
C GLU A 247 15.68 -22.02 6.79
N SER A 248 15.98 -20.87 6.19
CA SER A 248 16.16 -20.77 4.75
C SER A 248 17.60 -21.10 4.34
N ARG A 249 17.76 -21.69 3.14
CA ARG A 249 19.07 -21.92 2.53
C ARG A 249 19.85 -20.60 2.37
N GLU A 250 19.15 -19.49 2.14
CA GLU A 250 19.73 -18.15 2.03
C GLU A 250 20.35 -17.69 3.34
N THR A 251 19.65 -17.88 4.46
CA THR A 251 20.17 -17.53 5.79
C THR A 251 21.41 -18.35 6.13
N ILE A 252 21.41 -19.66 5.83
CA ILE A 252 22.58 -20.53 6.03
C ILE A 252 23.77 -20.08 5.17
N ASN A 253 23.53 -19.71 3.91
CA ASN A 253 24.58 -19.21 3.02
C ASN A 253 25.15 -17.88 3.52
N ALA A 254 24.30 -16.96 3.96
CA ALA A 254 24.71 -15.69 4.56
C ALA A 254 25.58 -15.90 5.81
N LEU A 255 25.19 -16.84 6.70
CA LEU A 255 25.99 -17.22 7.87
C LEU A 255 27.38 -17.76 7.50
N LYS A 256 27.48 -18.57 6.44
CA LYS A 256 28.78 -19.07 5.94
C LYS A 256 29.66 -17.94 5.44
N LYS A 257 29.09 -16.99 4.69
CA LYS A 257 29.78 -15.82 4.16
C LYS A 257 30.27 -14.91 5.30
N ALA A 258 29.41 -14.63 6.28
CA ALA A 258 29.76 -13.86 7.47
C ALA A 258 30.86 -14.54 8.30
N ARG A 259 30.81 -15.87 8.45
CA ARG A 259 31.85 -16.64 9.13
C ARG A 259 33.21 -16.53 8.43
N ALA A 260 33.25 -16.71 7.10
CA ALA A 260 34.48 -16.60 6.33
C ALA A 260 35.12 -15.21 6.47
N TRP A 261 34.31 -14.15 6.48
CA TRP A 261 34.76 -12.79 6.77
C TRP A 261 35.30 -12.64 8.19
N ALA A 262 34.60 -13.17 9.20
CA ALA A 262 35.06 -13.11 10.60
C ALA A 262 36.41 -13.84 10.79
N ASP A 263 36.57 -15.02 10.18
CA ASP A 263 37.82 -15.81 10.22
C ASP A 263 38.99 -15.10 9.50
N SER A 264 38.70 -14.16 8.59
CA SER A 264 39.71 -13.35 7.90
C SER A 264 40.23 -12.16 8.72
N LYS A 265 39.56 -11.80 9.83
CA LYS A 265 40.00 -10.70 10.69
C LYS A 265 41.18 -11.13 11.58
N PRO A 266 42.16 -10.25 11.81
CA PRO A 266 43.25 -10.56 12.73
C PRO A 266 42.69 -10.85 14.13
N LYS A 267 43.12 -11.96 14.73
CA LYS A 267 42.76 -12.29 16.11
C LYS A 267 43.39 -11.25 17.04
N ALA A 268 42.55 -10.61 17.85
CA ALA A 268 42.97 -9.71 18.91
C ALA A 268 43.85 -10.45 19.95
#